data_AF-A0A0Q4DJK9-F1
#
_entry.id   AF-A0A0Q4DJK9-F1
#
_cell.length_a   1.000
_cell.length_b   1.000
_cell.length_c   1.000
_cell.angle_alpha   90.00
_cell.angle_beta   90.00
_cell.angle_gamma   90.00
#
_symmetry.space_group_name_H-M   'P 1'
#
loop_
_entity.id
_entity.type
_entity.pdbx_description
1 polymer ?
#
loop_
_entity_poly.entity_id
_entity_poly.type
_entity_poly.pdbx_seq_one_letter_code
_entity_poly.pdbx_strand_id
1 'polypeptide(L)' 'MTDPNDEIVLNTAIARLQDFIDTYPDGEQIDGDMPLTKDDVLMVIEAAKRGVGVVEVPTIESLDL' A
#
# COMPACT_ATOMS: atom_id res chain seq x y z
N MET A 1 -2.91 14.40 19.19
CA MET A 1 -3.83 14.79 18.09
C MET A 1 -2.99 14.81 16.84
N THR A 2 -3.31 13.97 15.86
CA THR A 2 -2.71 14.01 14.52
C THR A 2 -3.04 15.36 13.89
N ASP A 3 -2.11 15.93 13.10
CA ASP A 3 -2.34 17.20 12.41
C ASP A 3 -3.53 17.02 11.44
N PRO A 4 -4.51 17.94 11.39
CA PRO A 4 -5.59 17.87 10.39
C PRO A 4 -5.08 17.75 8.95
N ASN A 5 -3.90 18.29 8.64
CA ASN A 5 -3.27 18.12 7.34
C ASN A 5 -2.77 16.69 7.11
N ASP A 6 -2.26 16.01 8.14
CA ASP A 6 -1.83 14.61 8.04
C ASP A 6 -3.02 13.70 7.73
N GLU A 7 -4.19 14.00 8.33
CA GLU A 7 -5.43 13.27 8.09
C GLU A 7 -5.95 13.49 6.66
N ILE A 8 -5.88 14.71 6.12
CA ILE A 8 -6.23 15.01 4.73
C ILE A 8 -5.30 14.26 3.76
N VAL A 9 -4.00 14.26 4.02
CA VAL A 9 -3.01 13.58 3.19
C VAL A 9 -3.24 12.07 3.20
N LEU A 10 -3.48 11.48 4.37
CA LEU A 10 -3.78 10.05 4.52
C LEU A 10 -5.05 9.66 3.76
N ASN A 11 -6.14 10.41 3.94
CA ASN A 11 -7.40 10.15 3.24
C ASN A 11 -7.27 10.28 1.72
N THR A 12 -6.48 11.26 1.25
CA THR A 12 -6.19 11.43 -0.18
C THR A 12 -5.39 10.25 -0.73
N ALA A 13 -4.42 9.74 0.04
CA ALA A 13 -3.64 8.57 -0.36
C ALA A 13 -4.50 7.31 -0.44
N ILE A 14 -5.38 7.07 0.54
CA ILE A 14 -6.33 5.94 0.53
C ILE A 14 -7.24 6.00 -0.71
N ALA A 15 -7.78 7.17 -1.05
CA ALA A 15 -8.63 7.33 -2.22
C ALA A 15 -7.91 6.95 -3.52
N ARG A 16 -6.66 7.40 -3.70
CA ARG A 16 -5.86 7.07 -4.89
C ARG A 16 -5.55 5.57 -5.00
N LEU A 17 -5.30 4.90 -3.87
CA LEU A 17 -5.07 3.46 -3.86
C LEU A 17 -6.35 2.68 -4.18
N GLN A 18 -7.51 3.18 -3.74
CA GLN A 18 -8.80 2.61 -4.11
C GLN A 18 -9.07 2.76 -5.60
N ASP A 19 -8.86 3.96 -6.16
CA ASP A 19 -8.98 4.22 -7.60
C ASP A 19 -8.06 3.30 -8.42
N PHE A 20 -6.85 3.04 -7.92
CA PHE A 20 -5.91 2.11 -8.52
C PHE A 20 -6.48 0.68 -8.56
N ILE A 21 -6.98 0.15 -7.44
CA ILE A 21 -7.58 -1.20 -7.38
C ILE A 21 -8.79 -1.32 -8.32
N ASP A 22 -9.63 -0.29 -8.36
CA ASP A 22 -10.84 -0.28 -9.18
C ASP A 22 -10.51 -0.23 -10.68
N THR A 23 -9.39 0.39 -11.04
CA THR A 23 -8.87 0.44 -12.41
C THR A 23 -8.21 -0.89 -12.83
N TYR A 24 -7.56 -1.58 -11.89
CA TYR A 24 -6.80 -2.82 -12.14
C TYR A 24 -7.33 -3.99 -11.30
N PRO A 25 -8.57 -4.45 -11.55
CA PRO A 25 -9.27 -5.40 -10.68
C PRO A 25 -8.66 -6.81 -10.64
N ASP A 26 -7.94 -7.18 -11.71
CA ASP A 26 -7.30 -8.50 -11.87
C ASP A 26 -5.82 -8.50 -11.44
N GLY A 27 -5.31 -7.36 -10.94
CA GLY A 27 -3.91 -7.19 -10.56
C GLY A 27 -3.01 -7.06 -11.78
N GLU A 28 -2.80 -5.83 -12.25
CA GLU A 28 -1.63 -5.59 -13.11
C GLU A 28 -0.37 -5.69 -12.25
N GLN A 29 0.65 -6.40 -12.74
CA GLN A 29 1.99 -6.27 -12.18
C GLN A 29 2.42 -4.82 -12.34
N ILE A 30 2.31 -4.05 -11.26
CA ILE A 30 2.88 -2.71 -11.18
C ILE A 30 4.39 -2.91 -11.04
N ASP A 31 5.07 -2.95 -12.18
CA ASP A 31 6.52 -2.97 -12.30
C ASP A 31 7.21 -4.27 -11.85
N GLY A 32 7.33 -5.20 -12.82
CA GLY A 32 8.52 -6.01 -13.11
C GLY A 32 9.07 -7.00 -12.08
N ASP A 33 9.30 -6.58 -10.85
CA ASP A 33 10.17 -7.28 -9.90
C ASP A 33 9.51 -7.54 -8.53
N MET A 34 8.34 -6.96 -8.25
CA MET A 34 7.58 -7.26 -7.05
C MET A 34 6.09 -7.46 -7.40
N PRO A 35 5.50 -8.64 -7.14
CA PRO A 35 4.09 -8.86 -7.40
C PRO A 35 3.26 -8.08 -6.38
N LEU A 36 3.02 -6.79 -6.63
CA LEU A 36 2.08 -6.00 -5.85
C LEU A 36 0.66 -6.41 -6.26
N THR A 37 0.03 -7.26 -5.48
CA THR A 37 -1.32 -7.75 -5.80
C THR A 37 -2.38 -6.77 -5.30
N LYS A 38 -3.59 -6.86 -5.85
CA LYS A 38 -4.77 -6.15 -5.33
C LYS A 38 -4.97 -6.38 -3.83
N ASP A 39 -4.73 -7.61 -3.36
CA ASP A 39 -4.88 -7.98 -1.96
C ASP A 39 -3.86 -7.26 -1.07
N ASP A 40 -2.64 -7.05 -1.56
CA ASP A 40 -1.61 -6.28 -0.84
C ASP A 40 -2.02 -4.80 -0.71
N VAL A 41 -2.55 -4.20 -1.77
CA VAL A 41 -3.02 -2.81 -1.75
C VAL A 41 -4.22 -2.66 -0.80
N LEU A 42 -5.16 -3.61 -0.82
CA LEU A 42 -6.28 -3.64 0.13
C LEU A 42 -5.81 -3.76 1.58
N MET A 43 -4.80 -4.61 1.83
CA MET A 43 -4.20 -4.76 3.16
C MET A 43 -3.59 -3.43 3.65
N VAL A 44 -2.88 -2.69 2.80
CA VAL A 44 -2.31 -1.38 3.13
C VAL A 44 -3.40 -0.35 3.44
N ILE A 45 -4.47 -0.30 2.64
CA ILE A 45 -5.62 0.59 2.89
C ILE A 45 -6.25 0.30 4.25
N GLU A 46 -6.48 -0.96 4.58
CA GLU A 46 -7.09 -1.35 5.85
C GLU A 46 -6.17 -1.10 7.04
N ALA A 47 -4.86 -1.29 6.89
CA ALA A 47 -3.87 -0.93 7.91
C ALA A 47 -3.84 0.59 8.16
N ALA A 48 -3.84 1.38 7.08
CA ALA A 48 -3.88 2.84 7.12
C ALA A 48 -5.14 3.37 7.83
N LYS A 49 -6.32 2.83 7.51
CA LYS A 49 -7.59 3.17 8.20
C LYS A 49 -7.57 2.84 9.70
N ARG A 50 -6.87 1.78 10.11
CA ARG A 50 -6.74 1.36 11.52
C ARG A 50 -5.68 2.16 12.28
N GLY A 51 -4.93 3.04 11.61
CA GLY A 51 -3.80 3.77 12.20
C GLY A 51 -2.63 2.86 12.57
N VAL A 52 -2.55 1.68 11.95
CA VAL A 52 -1.45 0.73 12.17
C VAL A 52 -0.36 1.06 11.15
N GLY A 53 0.82 1.45 11.64
CA GLY A 53 1.97 1.67 10.78
C GLY A 53 2.32 0.39 10.02
N VAL A 54 2.24 0.42 8.69
CA VAL A 54 2.74 -0.67 7.85
C VAL A 54 4.27 -0.61 7.94
N VAL A 55 4.88 -1.72 8.38
CA VAL A 55 6.34 -1.82 8.49
C VAL A 55 6.86 -2.29 7.13
N GLU A 56 7.77 -1.54 6.52
CA GLU A 56 8.52 -2.02 5.36
C GLU A 56 9.27 -3.30 5.75
N VAL A 57 9.01 -4.39 5.02
CA VAL A 57 9.86 -5.58 5.12
C VAL A 57 11.05 -5.34 4.20
N PRO A 58 12.27 -5.13 4.73
CA PRO A 58 13.42 -4.99 3.87
C PRO A 58 13.57 -6.28 3.06
N THR A 59 13.68 -6.11 1.74
CA THR A 59 14.01 -7.19 0.81
C THR A 59 15.22 -7.94 1.37
N ILE A 60 15.06 -9.24 1.64
CA ILE A 60 16.19 -10.10 1.98
C ILE A 60 16.98 -10.23 0.67
N GLU A 61 17.94 -9.34 0.44
CA GLU A 61 18.99 -9.59 -0.53
C GLU A 61 19.65 -10.91 -0.12
N SER A 62 19.62 -11.87 -1.03
CA SER A 62 20.11 -13.22 -0.81
C SER A 62 21.47 -13.19 -0.14
N LEU A 63 21.56 -13.72 1.09
CA LEU A 63 22.84 -14.16 1.62
C LEU A 63 23.32 -15.26 0.67
N ASP A 64 24.31 -14.92 -0.15
CA ASP A 64 25.14 -15.89 -0.87
C ASP A 64 25.61 -16.96 0.15
N LEU A 65 25.10 -18.18 -0.02
CA LEU A 65 25.54 -19.38 0.69
C LEU A 65 26.44 -20.22 -0.22
#